data_AF-A0A7V0JG09-F1
#
_entry.id   AF-A0A7V0JG09-F1
#
_cell.length_a   1.000
_cell.length_b   1.000
_cell.length_c   1.000
_cell.angle_alpha   90.00
_cell.angle_beta   90.00
_cell.angle_gamma   90.00
#
_symmetry.space_group_name_H-M   'P 1'
#
loop_
_entity.id
_entity.type
_entity.pdbx_description
1 polymer ?
#
loop_
_entity_poly.entity_id
_entity_poly.type
_entity_poly.pdbx_seq_one_letter_code
_entity_poly.pdbx_strand_id
1 'polypeptide(L)'
;DLKSGYQLGANPRLQFLAQFFGIFSGTIVIVPAFYLIVPTVEVLGSDKFPAPAAQVWASVAKLLSNGFESLHPTARWALVIGGLVGIILPILEKAFPDKRKYIPSAMGLGLAWTFHFWYSLSMFLGGLIALVIEKRRPAIAEKYTIPVASGIIAGESLMGIFITLLFAMGWIG
;
A
#
# COMPACT_ATOMS: atom_id res chain seq x y z
N ASP A 1 12.86 0.03 7.96
CA ASP A 1 13.65 -1.19 7.80
C ASP A 1 14.99 -1.20 8.48
N LEU A 2 16.01 -0.47 8.02
CA LEU A 2 17.35 -0.60 8.64
C LEU A 2 17.37 -0.17 10.12
N LYS A 3 16.66 0.91 10.47
CA LYS A 3 16.56 1.40 11.86
C LYS A 3 15.73 0.47 12.75
N SER A 4 14.63 -0.06 12.23
CA SER A 4 13.77 -1.00 12.96
C SER A 4 14.43 -2.36 13.13
N GLY A 5 15.12 -2.87 12.11
CA GLY A 5 15.92 -4.09 12.18
C GLY A 5 17.08 -3.96 13.17
N TYR A 6 17.76 -2.81 13.20
CA TYR A 6 18.80 -2.53 14.20
C TYR A 6 18.27 -2.60 15.63
N GLN A 7 17.10 -2.00 15.90
CA GLN A 7 16.46 -2.04 17.22
C GLN A 7 16.03 -3.46 17.65
N LEU A 8 15.82 -4.35 16.69
CA LEU A 8 15.53 -5.77 16.90
C LEU A 8 16.80 -6.66 16.96
N GLY A 9 17.99 -6.05 16.95
CA GLY A 9 19.27 -6.75 17.02
C GLY A 9 19.79 -7.27 15.68
N ALA A 10 19.14 -6.96 14.56
CA ALA A 10 19.63 -7.34 13.23
C ALA A 10 20.82 -6.45 12.81
N ASN A 11 21.79 -7.04 12.11
CA ASN A 11 22.92 -6.30 11.55
C ASN A 11 22.46 -5.47 10.34
N PRO A 12 22.47 -4.13 10.41
CA PRO A 12 21.94 -3.28 9.33
C PRO A 12 22.70 -3.45 8.00
N ARG A 13 24.00 -3.78 8.06
CA ARG A 13 24.80 -4.01 6.85
C ARG A 13 24.37 -5.27 6.11
N LEU A 14 24.09 -6.35 6.86
CA LEU A 14 23.60 -7.59 6.27
C LEU A 14 22.17 -7.43 5.76
N GLN A 15 21.32 -6.68 6.48
CA GLN A 15 19.97 -6.37 6.03
C GLN A 15 19.99 -5.54 4.73
N PHE A 16 20.86 -4.54 4.63
CA PHE A 16 21.06 -3.78 3.41
C PHE A 16 21.53 -4.68 2.26
N LEU A 17 22.52 -5.53 2.50
CA LEU A 17 23.06 -6.41 1.47
C LEU A 17 22.00 -7.42 0.99
N ALA A 18 21.20 -7.97 1.91
CA ALA A 18 20.08 -8.84 1.60
C ALA A 18 19.00 -8.11 0.76
N GLN A 19 18.64 -6.88 1.12
CA GLN A 19 17.71 -6.06 0.33
C GLN A 19 18.28 -5.74 -1.05
N PHE A 20 19.56 -5.37 -1.12
CA PHE A 20 20.24 -5.05 -2.37
C PHE A 20 20.23 -6.22 -3.34
N PHE A 21 20.66 -7.41 -2.91
CA PHE A 21 20.61 -8.61 -3.75
C PHE A 21 19.18 -9.08 -4.04
N GLY A 22 18.27 -8.93 -3.07
CA GLY A 22 16.85 -9.25 -3.21
C GLY A 22 16.16 -8.44 -4.31
N ILE A 23 16.59 -7.19 -4.55
CA ILE A 23 16.07 -6.38 -5.66
C ILE A 23 16.43 -7.02 -7.00
N PHE A 24 17.67 -7.49 -7.20
CA PHE A 24 18.07 -8.09 -8.49
C PHE A 24 17.33 -9.40 -8.76
N SER A 25 17.31 -10.32 -7.78
CA SER A 25 16.59 -11.59 -7.93
C SER A 25 15.09 -11.37 -8.12
N GLY A 26 14.49 -10.47 -7.34
CA GLY A 26 13.09 -10.07 -7.49
C GLY A 26 12.81 -9.49 -8.88
N THR A 27 13.68 -8.61 -9.40
CA THR A 27 13.53 -7.98 -10.71
C THR A 27 13.57 -8.99 -11.84
N ILE A 28 14.53 -9.92 -11.81
CA ILE A 28 14.68 -10.97 -12.83
C ILE A 28 13.43 -11.85 -12.93
N VAL A 29 12.74 -12.09 -11.80
CA VAL A 29 11.51 -12.89 -11.77
C VAL A 29 10.28 -12.05 -12.13
N ILE A 30 10.12 -10.88 -11.53
CA ILE A 30 8.88 -10.10 -11.63
C ILE A 30 8.71 -9.42 -12.98
N VAL A 31 9.80 -8.99 -13.64
CA VAL A 31 9.70 -8.28 -14.92
C VAL A 31 9.17 -9.19 -16.04
N PRO A 32 9.73 -10.40 -16.27
CA PRO A 32 9.15 -11.33 -17.24
C PRO A 32 7.74 -11.76 -16.85
N ALA A 33 7.48 -12.06 -15.57
CA ALA A 33 6.14 -12.43 -15.10
C ALA A 33 5.11 -11.33 -15.38
N PHE A 34 5.47 -10.06 -15.18
CA PHE A 34 4.61 -8.93 -15.49
C PHE A 34 4.24 -8.89 -16.98
N TYR A 35 5.22 -9.01 -17.88
CA TYR A 35 4.95 -9.01 -19.33
C TYR A 35 4.21 -10.26 -19.83
N LEU A 36 4.29 -11.38 -19.11
CA LEU A 36 3.50 -12.58 -19.42
C LEU A 36 2.03 -12.45 -18.96
N ILE A 37 1.80 -11.76 -17.84
CA ILE A 37 0.48 -11.66 -17.20
C ILE A 37 -0.32 -10.45 -17.71
N VAL A 38 0.35 -9.32 -17.95
CA VAL A 38 -0.29 -8.06 -18.33
C VAL A 38 -0.23 -7.90 -19.86
N PRO A 39 -1.37 -8.07 -20.57
CA PRO A 39 -1.36 -8.14 -22.03
C PRO A 39 -1.11 -6.77 -22.69
N THR A 40 -1.67 -5.69 -22.14
CA THR A 40 -1.44 -4.33 -22.62
C THR A 40 -1.52 -3.31 -21.46
N VAL A 41 -0.96 -2.11 -21.68
CA VAL A 41 -0.88 -1.05 -20.65
C VAL A 41 -2.27 -0.52 -20.30
N GLU A 42 -3.21 -0.51 -21.25
CA GLU A 42 -4.57 0.00 -21.08
C GLU A 42 -5.40 -0.84 -20.10
N VAL A 43 -5.00 -2.09 -19.87
CA VAL A 43 -5.68 -2.97 -18.90
C VAL A 43 -5.33 -2.58 -17.47
N LEU A 44 -4.22 -1.87 -17.23
CA LEU A 44 -3.87 -1.35 -15.90
C LEU A 44 -4.87 -0.27 -15.50
N GLY A 45 -5.50 -0.42 -14.34
CA GLY A 45 -6.63 0.39 -13.88
C GLY A 45 -8.01 -0.23 -14.13
N SER A 46 -8.11 -1.35 -14.84
CA SER A 46 -9.35 -2.10 -15.00
C SER A 46 -9.68 -2.97 -13.78
N ASP A 47 -10.92 -3.49 -13.68
CA ASP A 47 -11.33 -4.38 -12.58
C ASP A 47 -10.45 -5.61 -12.43
N LYS A 48 -9.89 -6.14 -13.53
CA LYS A 48 -8.98 -7.28 -13.51
C LYS A 48 -7.56 -6.91 -13.06
N PHE A 49 -7.13 -5.69 -13.33
CA PHE A 49 -5.79 -5.18 -12.99
C PHE A 49 -5.87 -3.77 -12.41
N PRO A 50 -6.47 -3.58 -11.22
CA PRO A 50 -6.81 -2.25 -10.71
C PRO A 50 -5.58 -1.37 -10.45
N ALA A 51 -4.45 -1.98 -10.09
CA ALA A 51 -3.13 -1.34 -9.95
C ALA A 51 -3.15 0.10 -9.36
N PRO A 52 -3.82 0.36 -8.23
CA PRO A 52 -4.10 1.72 -7.76
C PRO A 52 -2.83 2.51 -7.45
N ALA A 53 -1.81 1.86 -6.87
CA ALA A 53 -0.52 2.51 -6.63
C ALA A 53 0.17 2.94 -7.93
N ALA A 54 0.13 2.09 -8.97
CA ALA A 54 0.70 2.42 -10.28
C ALA A 54 -0.05 3.60 -10.93
N GLN A 55 -1.37 3.66 -10.79
CA GLN A 55 -2.19 4.78 -11.30
C GLN A 55 -1.84 6.11 -10.63
N VAL A 56 -1.62 6.11 -9.30
CA VAL A 56 -1.18 7.30 -8.57
C VAL A 56 0.16 7.78 -9.10
N TRP A 57 1.16 6.90 -9.22
CA TRP A 57 2.48 7.27 -9.73
C TRP A 57 2.45 7.71 -11.20
N ALA A 58 1.66 7.05 -12.05
CA ALA A 58 1.46 7.47 -13.45
C ALA A 58 0.83 8.87 -13.53
N SER A 59 -0.12 9.17 -12.64
CA SER A 59 -0.75 10.50 -12.56
C SER A 59 0.24 11.58 -12.14
N VAL A 60 1.09 11.28 -11.15
CA VAL A 60 2.18 12.18 -10.73
C VAL A 60 3.17 12.41 -11.88
N ALA A 61 3.58 11.36 -12.60
CA ALA A 61 4.50 11.47 -13.73
C ALA A 61 3.90 12.31 -14.88
N LYS A 62 2.63 12.10 -15.22
CA LYS A 62 1.92 12.91 -16.22
C LYS A 62 1.84 14.38 -15.82
N LEU A 63 1.55 14.66 -14.55
CA LEU A 63 1.50 16.01 -14.01
C LEU A 63 2.87 16.71 -14.09
N LEU A 64 3.94 16.01 -13.72
CA LEU A 64 5.30 16.56 -13.79
C LEU A 64 5.78 16.77 -15.22
N SER A 65 5.38 15.89 -16.15
CA SER A 65 5.83 15.95 -17.56
C SER A 65 5.09 17.02 -18.37
N ASN A 66 3.77 17.13 -18.17
CA ASN A 66 2.91 18.01 -18.98
C ASN A 66 2.53 19.31 -18.24
N GLY A 67 2.98 19.48 -16.99
CA GLY A 67 2.67 20.62 -16.14
C GLY A 67 1.23 20.61 -15.59
N PHE A 68 0.97 21.51 -14.63
CA PHE A 68 -0.35 21.65 -14.00
C PHE A 68 -1.46 22.04 -14.99
N GLU A 69 -1.11 22.60 -16.15
CA GLU A 69 -2.07 22.97 -17.18
C GLU A 69 -2.78 21.76 -17.81
N SER A 70 -2.15 20.59 -17.76
CA SER A 70 -2.73 19.33 -18.23
C SER A 70 -3.89 18.81 -17.37
N LEU A 71 -4.04 19.31 -16.13
CA LEU A 71 -5.14 18.94 -15.26
C LEU A 71 -6.37 19.80 -15.53
N HIS A 72 -7.54 19.17 -15.53
CA HIS A 72 -8.82 19.87 -15.54
C HIS A 72 -8.88 20.85 -14.35
N PRO A 73 -9.48 22.06 -14.50
CA PRO A 73 -9.49 23.06 -13.43
C PRO A 73 -10.00 22.54 -12.08
N THR A 74 -11.00 21.67 -12.07
CA THR A 74 -11.51 21.03 -10.84
C THR A 74 -10.47 20.13 -10.16
N ALA A 75 -9.67 19.39 -10.94
CA ALA A 75 -8.61 18.54 -10.41
C ALA A 75 -7.47 19.37 -9.80
N ARG A 76 -7.18 20.57 -10.34
CA ARG A 76 -6.21 21.50 -9.74
C ARG A 76 -6.68 21.99 -8.37
N TRP A 77 -7.95 22.37 -8.25
CA TRP A 77 -8.54 22.75 -6.97
C TRP A 77 -8.55 21.58 -5.98
N ALA A 78 -8.90 20.38 -6.43
CA ALA A 78 -8.86 19.18 -5.59
C ALA A 78 -7.44 18.88 -5.10
N LEU A 79 -6.42 19.09 -5.94
CA LEU A 79 -5.02 18.92 -5.55
C LEU A 79 -4.61 19.94 -4.47
N VAL A 80 -4.98 21.21 -4.61
CA VAL A 80 -4.70 22.24 -3.61
C VAL A 80 -5.40 21.94 -2.29
N ILE A 81 -6.70 21.64 -2.33
CA ILE A 81 -7.49 21.33 -1.13
C ILE A 81 -6.96 20.06 -0.47
N GLY A 82 -6.73 19.00 -1.24
CA GLY A 82 -6.20 17.72 -0.75
C GLY A 82 -4.80 17.89 -0.15
N GLY A 83 -3.94 18.68 -0.78
CA GLY A 83 -2.62 19.03 -0.24
C GLY A 83 -2.70 19.80 1.08
N LEU A 84 -3.57 20.81 1.16
CA LEU A 84 -3.80 21.57 2.39
C LEU A 84 -4.34 20.67 3.51
N VAL A 85 -5.34 19.84 3.24
CA VAL A 85 -5.88 18.88 4.22
C VAL A 85 -4.80 17.89 4.66
N GLY A 86 -4.02 17.37 3.72
CA GLY A 86 -2.90 16.46 3.97
C GLY A 86 -1.78 17.06 4.81
N ILE A 87 -1.62 18.38 4.81
CA ILE A 87 -0.67 19.12 5.66
C ILE A 87 -1.28 19.47 7.02
N ILE A 88 -2.52 19.96 7.02
CA ILE A 88 -3.21 20.45 8.23
C ILE A 88 -3.45 19.30 9.20
N LEU A 89 -3.91 18.14 8.73
CA LEU A 89 -4.25 17.02 9.61
C LEU A 89 -3.06 16.49 10.42
N PRO A 90 -1.88 16.19 9.82
CA PRO A 90 -0.70 15.79 10.60
C PRO A 90 -0.18 16.90 11.53
N ILE A 91 -0.30 18.17 11.12
CA ILE A 91 0.07 19.31 11.99
C ILE A 91 -0.84 19.35 13.22
N LEU A 92 -2.15 19.22 13.03
CA LEU A 92 -3.12 19.16 14.13
C LEU A 92 -2.86 17.95 15.04
N GLU A 93 -2.56 16.79 14.47
CA GLU A 93 -2.22 15.58 15.23
C GLU A 93 -0.97 15.78 16.10
N LYS A 94 0.01 16.53 15.58
CA LYS A 94 1.24 16.87 16.32
C LYS A 94 1.01 17.97 17.37
N ALA A 95 0.19 18.97 17.05
CA ALA A 95 -0.10 20.11 17.93
C ALA A 95 -1.04 19.76 19.09
N PHE A 96 -1.96 18.82 18.87
CA PHE A 96 -2.95 18.39 19.87
C PHE A 96 -2.84 16.89 20.17
N PRO A 97 -1.77 16.45 20.85
CA PRO A 97 -1.55 15.03 21.16
C PRO A 97 -2.71 14.41 21.96
N ASP A 98 -3.33 15.18 22.86
CA ASP A 98 -4.44 14.69 23.70
C ASP A 98 -5.73 14.44 22.92
N LYS A 99 -5.87 15.05 21.73
CA LYS A 99 -7.05 14.93 20.86
C LYS A 99 -6.83 14.05 19.63
N ARG A 100 -5.68 13.37 19.51
CA ARG A 100 -5.34 12.52 18.35
C ARG A 100 -6.42 11.51 17.98
N LYS A 101 -7.07 10.91 18.98
CA LYS A 101 -8.18 9.96 18.78
C LYS A 101 -9.39 10.52 18.02
N TYR A 102 -9.54 11.84 17.94
CA TYR A 102 -10.63 12.52 17.24
C TYR A 102 -10.19 13.16 15.92
N ILE A 103 -8.89 13.18 15.62
CA ILE A 103 -8.36 13.75 14.38
C ILE A 103 -8.32 12.63 13.33
N PRO A 104 -8.98 12.80 12.18
CA PRO A 104 -8.94 11.77 11.14
C PRO A 104 -7.53 11.64 10.57
N SER A 105 -7.14 10.40 10.26
CA SER A 105 -5.84 10.12 9.66
C SER A 105 -5.77 10.67 8.24
N ALA A 106 -4.78 11.52 7.97
CA ALA A 106 -4.51 12.03 6.62
C ALA A 106 -4.22 10.88 5.63
N MET A 107 -3.47 9.86 6.05
CA MET A 107 -3.21 8.68 5.21
C MET A 107 -4.47 7.86 4.99
N GLY A 108 -5.28 7.66 6.03
CA GLY A 108 -6.55 6.93 5.91
C GLY A 108 -7.50 7.59 4.90
N LEU A 109 -7.62 8.91 4.95
CA LEU A 109 -8.39 9.69 3.99
C LEU A 109 -7.81 9.58 2.57
N GLY A 110 -6.50 9.76 2.39
CA GLY A 110 -5.87 9.63 1.08
C GLY A 110 -6.10 8.24 0.46
N LEU A 111 -5.92 7.17 1.25
CA LEU A 111 -6.10 5.80 0.79
C LEU A 111 -7.56 5.50 0.41
N ALA A 112 -8.53 6.04 1.15
CA ALA A 112 -9.96 5.86 0.85
C ALA A 112 -10.36 6.40 -0.53
N TRP A 113 -9.67 7.41 -1.06
CA TRP A 113 -9.89 7.92 -2.43
C TRP A 113 -9.17 7.11 -3.51
N THR A 114 -8.18 6.29 -3.15
CA THR A 114 -7.39 5.50 -4.11
C THR A 114 -7.91 4.08 -4.28
N PHE A 115 -8.66 3.57 -3.30
CA PHE A 115 -9.13 2.20 -3.29
C PHE A 115 -10.62 2.09 -3.60
N HIS A 116 -10.99 0.95 -4.15
CA HIS A 116 -12.39 0.55 -4.18
C HIS A 116 -12.92 0.27 -2.77
N PHE A 117 -14.23 0.46 -2.59
CA PHE A 117 -14.89 0.34 -1.30
C PHE A 117 -14.61 -0.99 -0.58
N TRP A 118 -14.53 -2.11 -1.30
CA TRP A 118 -14.29 -3.43 -0.69
C TRP A 118 -12.92 -3.52 0.00
N TYR A 119 -11.87 -2.87 -0.54
CA TYR A 119 -10.57 -2.83 0.13
C TYR A 119 -10.65 -2.03 1.42
N SER A 120 -11.33 -0.88 1.40
CA SER A 120 -11.55 -0.07 2.60
C SER A 120 -12.36 -0.83 3.66
N LEU A 121 -13.38 -1.58 3.25
CA LEU A 121 -14.18 -2.42 4.13
C LEU A 121 -13.35 -3.56 4.75
N SER A 122 -12.54 -4.25 3.95
CA SER A 122 -11.65 -5.31 4.43
C SER A 122 -10.61 -4.78 5.43
N MET A 123 -10.01 -3.63 5.15
CA MET A 123 -9.09 -2.96 6.09
C MET A 123 -9.80 -2.54 7.38
N PHE A 124 -11.03 -2.03 7.28
CA PHE A 124 -11.84 -1.67 8.45
C PHE A 124 -12.16 -2.90 9.31
N LEU A 125 -12.59 -4.01 8.71
CA LEU A 125 -12.88 -5.26 9.41
C LEU A 125 -11.61 -5.82 10.08
N GLY A 126 -10.48 -5.82 9.38
CA GLY A 126 -9.19 -6.21 9.95
C GLY A 126 -8.79 -5.34 11.14
N GLY A 127 -8.98 -4.01 11.03
CA GLY A 127 -8.75 -3.07 12.12
C GLY A 127 -9.69 -3.27 13.30
N LEU A 128 -10.97 -3.58 13.05
CA LEU A 128 -11.96 -3.88 14.10
C LEU A 128 -11.57 -5.15 14.86
N ILE A 129 -11.17 -6.21 14.15
CA ILE A 129 -10.66 -7.45 14.76
C ILE A 129 -9.43 -7.15 15.63
N ALA A 130 -8.47 -6.40 15.09
CA ALA A 130 -7.28 -5.99 15.83
C ALA A 130 -7.64 -5.21 17.11
N LEU A 131 -8.58 -4.25 17.02
CA LEU A 131 -9.06 -3.45 18.16
C LEU A 131 -9.77 -4.31 19.22
N VAL A 132 -10.55 -5.31 18.82
CA VAL A 132 -11.17 -6.25 19.76
C VAL A 132 -10.11 -7.10 20.47
N ILE A 133 -9.10 -7.58 19.75
CA ILE A 133 -7.99 -8.36 20.32
C ILE A 133 -7.17 -7.48 21.26
N GLU A 134 -6.86 -6.24 20.88
CA GLU A 134 -6.15 -5.26 21.71
C GLU A 134 -6.87 -5.02 23.04
N LYS A 135 -8.19 -4.81 23.01
CA LYS A 135 -8.99 -4.61 24.22
C LYS A 135 -9.12 -5.86 25.10
N ARG A 136 -9.17 -7.05 24.51
CA ARG A 136 -9.36 -8.31 25.26
C ARG A 136 -8.05 -8.93 25.74
N ARG A 137 -6.98 -8.81 24.96
CA ARG A 137 -5.68 -9.47 25.17
C ARG A 137 -4.53 -8.59 24.66
N PRO A 138 -4.19 -7.50 25.36
CA PRO A 138 -3.20 -6.51 24.89
C PRO A 138 -1.81 -7.12 24.63
N ALA A 139 -1.35 -8.02 25.51
CA ALA A 139 -0.06 -8.68 25.36
C ALA A 139 0.04 -9.56 24.08
N ILE A 140 -1.08 -10.13 23.63
CA ILE A 140 -1.12 -10.89 22.38
C ILE A 140 -1.17 -9.93 21.19
N ALA A 141 -1.98 -8.86 21.29
CA ALA A 141 -2.10 -7.88 20.22
C ALA A 141 -0.77 -7.20 19.90
N GLU A 142 0.00 -6.79 20.91
CA GLU A 142 1.30 -6.16 20.73
C GLU A 142 2.29 -7.06 19.98
N LYS A 143 2.28 -8.36 20.29
CA LYS A 143 3.23 -9.32 19.72
C LYS A 143 2.81 -9.86 18.35
N TYR A 144 1.52 -10.07 18.10
CA TYR A 144 1.06 -10.87 16.96
C TYR A 144 0.22 -10.12 15.93
N THR A 145 -0.34 -8.94 16.23
CA THR A 145 -1.20 -8.23 15.27
C THR A 145 -0.46 -7.90 13.98
N ILE A 146 0.73 -7.28 14.08
CA ILE A 146 1.52 -6.89 12.90
C ILE A 146 2.04 -8.12 12.13
N PRO A 147 2.67 -9.13 12.77
CA PRO A 147 3.12 -10.33 12.05
C PRO A 147 2.01 -11.08 11.33
N VAL A 148 0.85 -11.25 11.97
CA VAL A 148 -0.29 -11.96 11.38
C VAL A 148 -0.87 -11.16 10.21
N ALA A 149 -1.09 -9.86 10.37
CA ALA A 149 -1.59 -9.01 9.28
C ALA A 149 -0.63 -9.02 8.08
N SER A 150 0.67 -8.85 8.31
CA SER A 150 1.69 -8.92 7.26
C SER A 150 1.73 -10.29 6.58
N GLY A 151 1.59 -11.38 7.35
CA GLY A 151 1.54 -12.73 6.83
C GLY A 151 0.32 -12.99 5.93
N ILE A 152 -0.84 -12.46 6.30
CA ILE A 152 -2.07 -12.54 5.49
C ILE A 152 -1.88 -11.78 4.17
N ILE A 153 -1.38 -10.54 4.21
CA ILE A 153 -1.15 -9.72 3.01
C ILE A 153 -0.14 -10.40 2.07
N ALA A 154 0.96 -10.91 2.62
CA ALA A 154 1.97 -11.63 1.83
C ALA A 154 1.41 -12.94 1.26
N GLY A 155 0.63 -13.68 2.06
CA GLY A 155 0.00 -14.94 1.66
C GLY A 155 -1.01 -14.76 0.53
N GLU A 156 -1.88 -13.75 0.63
CA GLU A 156 -2.81 -13.38 -0.44
C GLU A 156 -2.05 -13.07 -1.74
N SER A 157 -1.00 -12.25 -1.64
CA SER A 157 -0.20 -11.85 -2.80
C SER A 157 0.50 -13.03 -3.47
N LEU A 158 1.14 -13.91 -2.68
CA LEU A 158 1.82 -15.11 -3.20
C LEU A 158 0.83 -16.12 -3.81
N MET A 159 -0.32 -16.31 -3.17
CA MET A 159 -1.39 -17.17 -3.70
C MET A 159 -1.94 -16.63 -5.02
N GLY A 160 -2.12 -15.31 -5.14
CA GLY A 160 -2.55 -14.67 -6.38
C GLY A 160 -1.59 -14.94 -7.54
N ILE A 161 -0.28 -14.83 -7.31
CA ILE A 161 0.74 -15.17 -8.30
C ILE A 161 0.69 -16.65 -8.66
N PHE A 162 0.59 -17.53 -7.65
CA PHE A 162 0.52 -18.97 -7.86
C PHE A 162 -0.68 -19.39 -8.71
N ILE A 163 -1.88 -18.87 -8.40
CA ILE A 163 -3.10 -19.10 -9.20
C ILE A 163 -2.92 -18.59 -10.62
N THR A 164 -2.36 -17.39 -10.80
CA THR A 164 -2.13 -16.80 -12.13
C THR A 164 -1.19 -17.67 -12.97
N LEU A 165 -0.13 -18.22 -12.36
CA LEU A 165 0.79 -19.15 -13.03
C LEU A 165 0.09 -20.45 -13.40
N LEU A 166 -0.73 -21.03 -12.52
CA LEU A 166 -1.49 -22.24 -12.82
C LEU A 166 -2.46 -22.04 -13.99
N PHE A 167 -3.10 -20.87 -14.06
CA PHE A 167 -3.97 -20.49 -15.17
C PHE A 167 -3.18 -20.36 -16.48
N ALA A 168 -2.03 -19.67 -16.44
CA ALA A 168 -1.15 -19.52 -17.60
C ALA A 168 -0.58 -20.85 -18.12
N MET A 169 -0.35 -21.84 -17.24
CA MET A 169 0.08 -23.20 -17.59
C MET A 169 -1.06 -24.13 -18.01
N GLY A 170 -2.32 -23.67 -17.96
CA GLY A 170 -3.51 -24.46 -18.34
C GLY A 170 -3.87 -25.57 -17.36
N TRP A 171 -3.40 -25.51 -16.11
CA TRP A 171 -3.70 -26.52 -15.07
C TRP A 171 -5.03 -26.26 -14.38
N ILE A 172 -5.49 -25.00 -14.39
CA ILE A 172 -6.81 -24.57 -13.93
C ILE A 172 -7.41 -23.68 -15.01
N GLY A 173 -8.69 -23.88 -15.32
CA GLY A 173 -9.40 -23.25 -16.44
C GLY A 173 -9.99 -21.89 -16.14
#